data_AF-A0A8T5K2H2-F1
#
_entry.id   AF-A0A8T5K2H2-F1
#
_cell.length_a   1.000
_cell.length_b   1.000
_cell.length_c   1.000
_cell.angle_alpha   90.00
_cell.angle_beta   90.00
_cell.angle_gamma   90.00
#
_symmetry.space_group_name_H-M   'P 1'
#
loop_
_entity.id
_entity.type
_entity.pdbx_description
1 polymer ?
#
loop_
_entity_poly.entity_id
_entity_poly.type
_entity_poly.pdbx_seq_one_letter_code
_entity_poly.pdbx_strand_id
1 'polypeptide(L)'
;MEEEKKKDKKKSEDEVYPAEEQGILQDTTSEEKKEEMEHGEREEDPLTKEGREKLVEDGEMEPWEAGFAEGASDEGQHAKDALTGEPLMDVEDVVEAEIEGKMYRFTSEENAQKFREKKEKEDL
;
A
#
# COMPACT_ATOMS: atom_id res chain seq x y z
N MET A 1 60.20 -10.75 13.11
CA MET A 1 59.75 -9.36 12.95
C MET A 1 58.73 -9.38 11.82
N GLU A 2 57.46 -9.67 12.08
CA GLU A 2 56.52 -8.90 12.92
C GLU A 2 55.99 -7.67 12.15
N GLU A 3 54.68 -7.75 11.83
CA GLU A 3 53.69 -6.69 11.53
C GLU A 3 54.01 -5.63 10.44
N GLU A 4 53.08 -5.08 9.66
CA GLU A 4 51.72 -4.64 9.95
C GLU A 4 50.77 -4.70 8.72
N LYS A 5 49.49 -4.87 9.04
CA LYS A 5 48.30 -4.73 8.19
C LYS A 5 48.14 -3.30 7.63
N LYS A 6 47.50 -3.17 6.46
CA LYS A 6 46.45 -2.16 6.24
C LYS A 6 45.45 -2.61 5.17
N LYS A 7 44.20 -2.74 5.63
CA LYS A 7 42.95 -2.95 4.89
C LYS A 7 42.81 -1.89 3.80
N ASP A 8 42.37 -2.29 2.61
CA ASP A 8 41.42 -1.45 1.88
C ASP A 8 40.33 -2.27 1.20
N LYS A 9 39.15 -1.67 1.18
CA LYS A 9 37.80 -2.25 1.16
C LYS A 9 37.50 -3.21 0.01
N LYS A 10 37.01 -4.40 0.39
CA LYS A 10 36.05 -5.19 -0.38
C LYS A 10 34.73 -4.39 -0.46
N LYS A 11 34.43 -3.83 -1.62
CA LYS A 11 33.21 -3.09 -1.99
C LYS A 11 32.95 -3.47 -3.44
N SER A 12 31.85 -4.03 -3.87
CA SER A 12 30.61 -4.51 -3.25
C SER A 12 30.13 -5.62 -4.17
N GLU A 13 29.39 -6.58 -3.64
CA GLU A 13 28.75 -7.62 -4.44
C GLU A 13 27.99 -6.98 -5.61
N ASP A 14 28.21 -7.50 -6.82
CA ASP A 14 27.37 -7.26 -7.98
C ASP A 14 25.91 -7.48 -7.54
N GLU A 15 25.18 -6.39 -7.36
CA GLU A 15 23.72 -6.42 -7.32
C GLU A 15 23.30 -6.83 -8.74
N VAL A 16 23.14 -8.13 -8.93
CA VAL A 16 22.54 -8.68 -10.15
C VAL A 16 21.08 -8.26 -10.15
N TYR A 17 20.79 -7.14 -10.79
CA TYR A 17 19.42 -6.74 -11.05
C TYR A 17 18.81 -7.75 -12.04
N PRO A 18 17.68 -8.38 -11.71
CA PRO A 18 16.95 -9.18 -12.69
C PRO A 18 16.66 -8.31 -13.93
N ALA A 19 16.90 -8.87 -15.11
CA ALA A 19 16.67 -8.14 -16.37
C ALA A 19 15.23 -7.62 -16.42
N GLU A 20 15.04 -6.37 -16.86
CA GLU A 20 13.73 -5.70 -16.93
C GLU A 20 12.70 -6.52 -17.73
N GLU A 21 13.16 -7.36 -18.67
CA GLU A 21 12.32 -8.33 -19.41
C GLU A 21 11.60 -9.37 -18.53
N GLN A 22 12.03 -9.57 -17.28
CA GLN A 22 11.37 -10.45 -16.31
C GLN A 22 10.26 -9.73 -15.53
N GLY A 23 9.97 -8.47 -15.82
CA GLY A 23 8.89 -7.69 -15.19
C GLY A 23 9.15 -7.30 -13.74
N ILE A 24 10.39 -7.43 -13.26
CA ILE A 24 10.80 -6.96 -11.93
C ILE A 24 11.33 -5.53 -12.12
N LEU A 25 10.41 -4.58 -12.12
CA LEU A 25 10.74 -3.15 -12.14
C LEU A 25 11.42 -2.75 -10.83
N GLN A 26 12.39 -1.83 -10.91
CA GLN A 26 12.95 -1.20 -9.71
C GLN A 26 11.85 -0.41 -9.00
N ASP A 27 11.81 -0.48 -7.67
CA ASP A 27 10.89 0.31 -6.85
C ASP A 27 11.29 1.80 -6.91
N THR A 28 10.84 2.52 -7.94
CA THR A 28 10.99 3.97 -8.04
C THR A 28 9.97 4.69 -7.18
N THR A 29 10.38 5.82 -6.61
CA THR A 29 9.53 6.68 -5.77
C THR A 29 8.42 7.32 -6.59
N SER A 30 7.37 7.82 -5.91
CA SER A 30 6.27 8.52 -6.58
C SER A 30 6.74 9.77 -7.33
N GLU A 31 7.75 10.47 -6.81
CA GLU A 31 8.34 11.66 -7.45
C GLU A 31 9.10 11.30 -8.73
N GLU A 32 9.95 10.26 -8.68
CA GLU A 32 10.66 9.76 -9.87
C GLU A 32 9.68 9.31 -10.96
N LYS A 33 8.60 8.61 -10.59
CA LYS A 33 7.57 8.18 -11.54
C LYS A 33 6.89 9.35 -12.27
N LYS A 34 6.66 10.46 -11.58
CA LYS A 34 6.06 11.66 -12.18
C LYS A 34 7.01 12.34 -13.15
N GLU A 35 8.29 12.46 -12.77
CA GLU A 35 9.33 13.02 -13.62
C GLU A 35 9.55 12.17 -14.89
N GLU A 36 9.56 10.83 -14.75
CA GLU A 36 9.64 9.90 -15.89
C GLU A 36 8.46 10.08 -16.87
N MET A 37 7.24 10.29 -16.38
CA MET A 37 6.07 10.53 -17.23
C MET A 37 6.14 11.92 -17.91
N GLU A 38 6.60 12.96 -17.20
CA GLU A 38 6.80 14.29 -17.79
C GLU A 38 7.83 14.28 -18.93
N HIS A 39 8.88 13.46 -18.81
CA HIS A 39 9.90 13.28 -19.83
C HIS A 39 9.54 12.24 -20.92
N GLY A 40 8.41 11.54 -20.78
CA GLY A 40 7.98 10.49 -21.69
C GLY A 40 8.81 9.20 -21.62
N GLU A 41 9.54 9.00 -20.52
CA GLU A 41 10.29 7.77 -20.22
C GLU A 41 9.36 6.67 -19.67
N ARG A 42 8.19 7.06 -19.16
CA ARG A 42 7.16 6.16 -18.63
C ARG A 42 5.79 6.52 -19.17
N GLU A 43 4.98 5.50 -19.46
CA GLU A 43 3.59 5.67 -19.88
C GLU A 43 2.67 6.02 -18.69
N GLU A 44 1.68 6.87 -18.96
CA GLU A 44 0.65 7.26 -18.00
C GLU A 44 -0.40 6.15 -17.84
N ASP A 45 -0.42 5.49 -16.68
CA ASP A 45 -1.35 4.39 -16.40
C ASP A 45 -2.52 4.86 -15.50
N PRO A 46 -3.78 4.81 -15.98
CA PRO A 46 -4.96 5.20 -15.20
C PRO A 46 -5.26 4.32 -13.98
N LEU A 47 -4.63 3.15 -13.85
CA LEU A 47 -4.74 2.32 -12.65
C LEU A 47 -3.78 2.76 -11.53
N THR A 48 -2.74 3.51 -11.88
CA THR A 48 -1.81 4.10 -10.90
C THR A 48 -2.28 5.47 -10.45
N LYS A 49 -1.95 5.85 -9.22
CA LYS A 49 -2.31 7.17 -8.70
C LYS A 49 -1.61 8.27 -9.51
N GLU A 50 -0.31 8.11 -9.73
CA GLU A 50 0.52 9.08 -10.44
C GLU A 50 0.06 9.25 -11.89
N GLY A 51 -0.27 8.16 -12.59
CA GLY A 51 -0.77 8.24 -13.97
C GLY A 51 -2.14 8.91 -14.08
N ARG A 52 -3.07 8.65 -13.15
CA ARG A 52 -4.36 9.39 -13.11
C ARG A 52 -4.17 10.88 -12.89
N GLU A 53 -3.30 11.26 -11.95
CA GLU A 53 -3.02 12.67 -11.67
C GLU A 53 -2.47 13.37 -12.93
N LYS A 54 -1.54 12.73 -13.64
CA LYS A 54 -0.96 13.28 -14.88
C LYS A 54 -1.97 13.41 -16.01
N LEU A 55 -2.79 12.39 -16.26
CA LEU A 55 -3.85 12.42 -17.27
C LEU A 55 -4.88 13.52 -17.00
N VAL A 56 -5.17 13.81 -15.73
CA VAL A 56 -6.05 14.92 -15.34
C VAL A 56 -5.37 16.28 -15.55
N GLU A 57 -4.09 16.40 -15.22
CA GLU A 57 -3.31 17.63 -15.46
C GLU A 57 -3.19 17.96 -16.95
N ASP A 58 -2.99 16.95 -17.79
CA ASP A 58 -2.85 17.10 -19.25
C ASP A 58 -4.20 17.21 -19.97
N GLY A 59 -5.32 17.08 -19.23
CA GLY A 59 -6.68 17.22 -19.75
C GLY A 59 -7.14 16.04 -20.59
N GLU A 60 -6.45 14.91 -20.50
CA GLU A 60 -6.83 13.65 -21.15
C GLU A 60 -7.86 12.85 -20.34
N MET A 61 -7.99 13.15 -19.05
CA MET A 61 -8.96 12.55 -18.14
C MET A 61 -9.66 13.62 -17.31
N GLU A 62 -10.97 13.49 -17.14
CA GLU A 62 -11.70 14.37 -16.23
C GLU A 62 -11.55 13.91 -14.76
N PRO A 63 -11.63 14.81 -13.76
CA PRO A 63 -11.48 14.43 -12.35
C PRO A 63 -12.46 13.34 -11.88
N TRP A 64 -13.66 13.27 -12.46
CA TRP A 64 -14.65 12.23 -12.14
C TRP A 64 -14.30 10.87 -12.77
N GLU A 65 -13.65 10.86 -13.93
CA GLU A 65 -13.16 9.65 -14.58
C GLU A 65 -11.98 9.07 -13.78
N ALA A 66 -11.09 9.94 -13.30
CA ALA A 66 -10.02 9.55 -12.39
C ALA A 66 -10.55 8.92 -11.09
N GLY A 67 -11.57 9.54 -10.48
CA GLY A 67 -12.22 8.97 -9.29
C GLY A 67 -12.90 7.63 -9.57
N PHE A 68 -13.48 7.45 -10.76
CA PHE A 68 -14.07 6.16 -11.14
C PHE A 68 -13.00 5.08 -11.36
N ALA A 69 -11.87 5.43 -11.99
CA ALA A 69 -10.74 4.53 -12.20
C ALA A 69 -10.03 4.15 -10.89
N GLU A 70 -9.97 5.07 -9.92
CA GLU A 70 -9.50 4.80 -8.56
C GLU A 70 -10.40 3.78 -7.84
N GLY A 71 -11.71 3.85 -8.07
CA GLY A 71 -12.69 2.99 -7.44
C GLY A 71 -12.91 3.34 -5.95
N ALA A 72 -13.67 2.49 -5.25
CA ALA A 72 -13.90 2.66 -3.82
C ALA A 72 -12.70 2.12 -3.04
N SER A 73 -11.92 3.01 -2.42
CA SER A 73 -10.81 2.65 -1.54
C SER A 73 -11.35 2.15 -0.20
N ASP A 74 -11.24 0.85 0.10
CA ASP A 74 -11.42 0.16 1.41
C ASP A 74 -12.64 0.49 2.32
N GLU A 75 -13.45 1.52 2.02
CA GLU A 75 -14.53 2.03 2.86
C GLU A 75 -15.68 1.01 2.99
N GLY A 76 -15.80 0.08 2.03
CA GLY A 76 -16.72 -1.04 2.11
C GLY A 76 -16.37 -2.07 3.19
N GLN A 77 -15.14 -2.10 3.71
CA GLN A 77 -14.75 -2.98 4.81
C GLN A 77 -15.34 -2.52 6.15
N HIS A 78 -15.50 -1.20 6.36
CA HIS A 78 -16.06 -0.65 7.58
C HIS A 78 -17.57 -0.84 7.73
N ALA A 79 -18.23 -1.40 6.73
CA ALA A 79 -19.64 -1.80 6.80
C ALA A 79 -19.83 -3.23 7.32
N LYS A 80 -18.75 -3.91 7.71
CA LYS A 80 -18.77 -5.30 8.19
C LYS A 80 -18.03 -5.43 9.52
N ASP A 81 -18.44 -6.42 10.30
CA ASP A 81 -17.73 -6.84 11.50
C ASP A 81 -16.32 -7.33 11.13
N ALA A 82 -15.29 -6.79 11.77
CA ALA A 82 -13.91 -7.14 11.45
C ALA A 82 -13.54 -8.58 11.83
N LEU A 83 -14.24 -9.19 12.79
CA LEU A 83 -14.05 -10.58 13.16
C LEU A 83 -14.87 -11.54 12.29
N THR A 84 -16.17 -11.28 12.14
CA THR A 84 -17.09 -12.24 11.50
C THR A 84 -17.33 -11.95 10.02
N GLY A 85 -17.07 -10.73 9.56
CA GLY A 85 -17.38 -10.26 8.21
C GLY A 85 -18.87 -10.02 7.96
N GLU A 86 -19.71 -10.14 8.99
CA GLU A 86 -21.15 -9.89 8.88
C GLU A 86 -21.45 -8.41 8.66
N PRO A 87 -22.44 -8.05 7.83
CA PRO A 87 -22.81 -6.65 7.61
C PRO A 87 -23.29 -5.98 8.90
N LEU A 88 -22.88 -4.74 9.12
CA LEU A 88 -23.28 -3.91 10.27
C LEU A 88 -24.56 -3.10 10.02
N MET A 89 -25.24 -3.31 8.87
CA MET A 89 -26.41 -2.51 8.49
C MET A 89 -27.61 -2.66 9.44
N ASP A 90 -27.75 -3.83 10.08
CA ASP A 90 -28.88 -4.17 10.96
C ASP A 90 -28.51 -4.08 12.46
N VAL A 91 -27.31 -3.58 12.79
CA VAL A 91 -26.82 -3.48 14.17
C VAL A 91 -27.17 -2.10 14.72
N GLU A 92 -27.90 -2.06 15.83
CA GLU A 92 -28.27 -0.80 16.49
C GLU A 92 -27.05 -0.09 17.11
N ASP A 93 -26.17 -0.86 17.77
CA ASP A 93 -24.97 -0.35 18.44
C ASP A 93 -23.71 -1.02 17.87
N VAL A 94 -23.00 -0.30 17.01
CA VAL A 94 -21.71 -0.73 16.46
C VAL A 94 -20.59 -0.41 17.46
N VAL A 95 -19.78 -1.41 17.78
CA VAL A 95 -18.60 -1.25 18.64
C VAL A 95 -17.40 -0.90 17.77
N GLU A 96 -16.78 0.26 18.01
CA GLU A 96 -15.53 0.66 17.35
C GLU A 96 -14.34 0.46 18.29
N ALA A 97 -13.25 -0.14 17.80
CA ALA A 97 -12.03 -0.32 18.57
C ALA A 97 -10.78 -0.10 17.72
N GLU A 98 -9.80 0.62 18.30
CA GLU A 98 -8.48 0.79 17.71
C GLU A 98 -7.57 -0.38 18.11
N ILE A 99 -7.02 -1.06 17.11
CA ILE A 99 -6.12 -2.22 17.26
C ILE A 99 -4.98 -2.02 16.26
N GLU A 100 -3.72 -2.06 16.72
CA GLU A 100 -2.53 -1.81 15.89
C GLU A 100 -2.57 -0.46 15.11
N GLY A 101 -3.20 0.58 15.68
CA GLY A 101 -3.33 1.89 15.02
C GLY A 101 -4.34 1.93 13.87
N LYS A 102 -5.14 0.87 13.68
CA LYS A 102 -6.26 0.81 12.72
C LYS A 102 -7.59 0.74 13.47
N MET A 103 -8.58 1.49 12.97
CA MET A 103 -9.94 1.46 13.50
C MET A 103 -10.73 0.29 12.91
N TYR A 104 -11.27 -0.56 13.78
CA TYR A 104 -12.11 -1.70 13.43
C TYR A 104 -13.50 -1.56 14.03
N ARG A 105 -14.49 -2.19 13.39
CA ARG A 105 -15.90 -2.18 13.81
C ARG A 105 -16.43 -3.58 14.04
N PHE A 106 -17.34 -3.72 14.99
CA PHE A 106 -17.87 -5.00 15.42
C PHE A 106 -19.36 -4.90 15.76
N THR A 107 -20.05 -6.02 15.57
CA THR A 107 -21.45 -6.23 15.99
C THR A 107 -21.61 -6.28 17.51
N SER A 108 -20.52 -6.54 18.26
CA SER A 108 -20.53 -6.69 19.72
C SER A 108 -19.15 -6.50 20.34
N GLU A 109 -19.10 -6.21 21.64
CA GLU A 109 -17.85 -6.10 22.41
C GLU A 109 -17.09 -7.44 22.46
N GLU A 110 -17.82 -8.57 22.50
CA GLU A 110 -17.22 -9.91 22.51
C GLU A 110 -16.40 -10.16 21.24
N ASN A 111 -16.89 -9.73 20.07
CA ASN A 111 -16.17 -9.85 18.81
C ASN A 111 -14.92 -8.96 18.79
N ALA A 112 -15.03 -7.72 19.30
CA ALA A 112 -13.88 -6.82 19.42
C ALA A 112 -12.77 -7.44 20.28
N GLN A 113 -13.13 -8.04 21.41
CA GLN A 113 -12.17 -8.69 22.30
C GLN A 113 -11.50 -9.90 21.65
N LYS A 114 -12.28 -10.81 21.04
CA LYS A 114 -11.75 -11.98 20.34
C LYS A 114 -10.82 -11.59 19.19
N PHE A 115 -11.16 -10.53 18.46
CA PHE A 115 -10.32 -10.03 17.38
C PHE A 115 -8.99 -9.50 17.91
N ARG A 116 -9.00 -8.73 19.00
CA ARG A 116 -7.77 -8.27 19.67
C ARG A 116 -6.90 -9.44 20.13
N GLU A 117 -7.48 -10.43 20.79
CA GLU A 117 -6.74 -11.62 21.25
C GLU A 117 -6.15 -12.44 20.09
N LYS A 118 -6.85 -12.49 18.95
CA LYS A 118 -6.35 -13.15 17.74
C LYS A 118 -5.15 -12.40 17.18
N LYS A 119 -5.23 -11.07 17.10
CA LYS A 119 -4.14 -10.22 16.65
C LYS A 119 -2.90 -10.31 17.53
N GLU A 120 -3.08 -10.22 18.84
CA GLU A 120 -1.98 -10.37 19.81
C GLU A 120 -1.27 -11.73 19.71
N LYS A 121 -1.97 -12.81 19.32
CA LYS A 121 -1.37 -14.13 19.10
C LYS A 121 -0.66 -14.27 17.76
N GLU A 122 -1.07 -13.52 16.74
CA GLU A 122 -0.43 -13.53 15.42
C GLU A 122 0.87 -12.70 15.40
N ASP A 123 0.97 -11.70 16.28
CA ASP A 123 2.18 -10.88 16.48
C ASP A 123 3.25 -11.56 17.39
N LEU A 124 2.96 -12.74 17.95
CA LEU A 124 3.80 -13.51 18.88
C LEU A 124 4.46 -14.72 18.20
#